data_AF-A0A9D4QEQ8-F1
#
_entry.id   AF-A0A9D4QEQ8-F1
#
_cell.length_a   1.000
_cell.length_b   1.000
_cell.length_c   1.000
_cell.angle_alpha   90.00
_cell.angle_beta   90.00
_cell.angle_gamma   90.00
#
_symmetry.space_group_name_H-M   'P 1'
#
loop_
_entity.id
_entity.type
_entity.pdbx_description
1 polymer ?
#
loop_
_entity_poly.entity_id
_entity_poly.type
_entity_poly.pdbx_seq_one_letter_code
_entity_poly.pdbx_strand_id
1 'polypeptide(L)'
;MPEEGEVVTVLHFNDCYNVEEQHGEPVGGATRFCTALKSFVSLNPLILFSGDVLAPSIMSTFTKGEQMVPVLNCCKVDCAVYGNHDFDFGVDNLTEFAKQTKFPWLMSNVIDNETGKLLADGEEFRILERSGKKVSGVSFAFDPKKPPGQRIDPQFVRIGDEPLDKNQKYRLVTKNYLAQGKDGYDVFKECEVLLREDESPELCTAVQNHFQAVRILTGVAHPRTHHRQSLVCLSRRHSLVRTCEDVTTKPPLKRGLSLDASARRGLFRQRQTSLEDVEHETCKMEPKVENRIVILTEEQVVKKFWEDSDLHPLRLVEEVIEEEPSTGSFEKN
;
A
#
# COMPACT_ATOMS: atom_id res chain seq x y z
N MET A 1 -14.82 8.71 14.26
CA MET A 1 -14.46 7.39 13.72
C MET A 1 -13.06 7.55 13.16
N PRO A 2 -12.03 6.83 13.66
CA PRO A 2 -10.68 7.01 13.16
C PRO A 2 -10.60 6.48 11.73
N GLU A 3 -9.92 7.24 10.86
CA GLU A 3 -9.69 6.92 9.45
C GLU A 3 -8.85 5.63 9.33
N GLU A 4 -9.37 4.65 8.60
CA GLU A 4 -8.77 3.32 8.45
C GLU A 4 -7.48 3.39 7.64
N GLY A 5 -6.33 3.30 8.32
CA GLY A 5 -5.11 2.73 7.75
C GLY A 5 -5.40 1.37 7.10
N GLU A 6 -4.59 0.92 6.13
CA GLU A 6 -4.67 -0.45 5.63
C GLU A 6 -4.42 -1.44 6.79
N VAL A 7 -5.50 -1.96 7.38
CA VAL A 7 -5.46 -2.93 8.47
C VAL A 7 -5.20 -4.31 7.86
N VAL A 8 -4.08 -4.92 8.23
CA VAL A 8 -3.85 -6.35 7.95
C VAL A 8 -4.45 -7.14 9.10
N THR A 9 -5.49 -7.91 8.81
CA THR A 9 -6.07 -8.84 9.78
C THR A 9 -5.34 -10.17 9.71
N VAL A 10 -4.82 -10.64 10.84
CA VAL A 10 -4.21 -11.97 10.95
C VAL A 10 -5.12 -12.85 11.80
N LEU A 11 -5.49 -14.00 11.26
CA LEU A 11 -6.15 -15.07 12.00
C LEU A 11 -5.15 -16.21 12.16
N HIS A 12 -5.00 -16.67 13.39
CA HIS A 12 -4.02 -17.69 13.74
C HIS A 12 -4.66 -18.75 14.62
N PHE A 13 -4.22 -19.99 14.42
CA PHE A 13 -4.56 -21.12 15.27
C PHE A 13 -3.43 -22.15 15.30
N ASN A 14 -3.48 -23.03 16.29
CA ASN A 14 -2.46 -24.04 16.59
C ASN A 14 -3.10 -25.21 17.34
N ASP A 15 -2.39 -26.34 17.45
CA ASP A 15 -2.72 -27.45 18.37
C ASP A 15 -4.17 -27.95 18.21
N CYS A 16 -4.47 -28.46 17.02
CA CYS A 16 -5.82 -28.84 16.61
C CYS A 16 -5.96 -30.36 16.50
N TYR A 17 -6.43 -30.99 17.58
CA TYR A 17 -6.38 -32.45 17.67
C TYR A 17 -7.70 -33.17 17.33
N ASN A 18 -8.85 -32.51 17.53
CA ASN A 18 -10.17 -33.15 17.45
C ASN A 18 -11.08 -32.48 16.42
N VAL A 19 -11.74 -33.29 15.57
CA VAL A 19 -12.82 -32.83 14.67
C VAL A 19 -14.12 -32.59 15.45
N GLU A 20 -14.39 -33.47 16.41
CA GLU A 20 -15.70 -33.62 17.05
C GLU A 20 -16.10 -32.40 17.85
N GLU A 21 -17.41 -32.17 17.92
CA GLU A 21 -17.98 -31.10 18.73
C GLU A 21 -17.84 -31.45 20.21
N GLN A 22 -17.50 -30.44 21.02
CA GLN A 22 -17.44 -30.56 22.47
C GLN A 22 -18.46 -29.61 23.10
N HIS A 23 -19.25 -30.13 24.04
CA HIS A 23 -20.28 -29.37 24.76
C HIS A 23 -19.77 -28.76 26.08
N GLY A 24 -18.63 -29.22 26.59
CA GLY A 24 -17.93 -28.66 27.75
C GLY A 24 -16.75 -27.78 27.32
N GLU A 25 -16.25 -26.94 28.23
CA GLU A 25 -15.09 -26.11 27.92
C GLU A 25 -13.79 -26.92 27.76
N PRO A 26 -12.95 -26.61 26.76
CA PRO A 26 -13.17 -25.60 25.71
C PRO A 26 -14.22 -26.06 24.68
N VAL A 27 -15.25 -25.23 24.46
CA VAL A 27 -16.34 -25.52 23.50
C VAL A 27 -15.81 -25.35 22.08
N GLY A 28 -15.83 -26.42 21.29
CA GLY A 28 -15.17 -26.44 19.98
C GLY A 28 -15.80 -27.39 18.97
N GLY A 29 -14.99 -27.79 17.99
CA GLY A 29 -15.36 -28.66 16.87
C GLY A 29 -15.06 -28.01 15.52
N ALA A 30 -14.63 -28.83 14.55
CA ALA A 30 -14.18 -28.40 13.24
C ALA A 30 -15.22 -27.54 12.51
N THR A 31 -16.50 -27.94 12.55
CA THR A 31 -17.60 -27.23 11.89
C THR A 31 -17.77 -25.80 12.43
N ARG A 32 -17.76 -25.65 13.76
CA ARG A 32 -17.88 -24.36 14.43
C ARG A 32 -16.68 -23.48 14.13
N PHE A 33 -15.48 -24.06 14.19
CA PHE A 33 -14.23 -23.36 13.90
C PHE A 33 -14.19 -22.85 12.45
N CYS A 34 -14.47 -23.70 11.45
CA CYS A 34 -14.54 -23.28 10.06
C CYS A 34 -15.61 -22.21 9.82
N THR A 35 -16.73 -22.26 10.55
CA THR A 35 -17.79 -21.23 10.46
C THR A 35 -17.32 -19.89 11.04
N ALA A 36 -16.62 -19.92 12.18
CA ALA A 36 -16.02 -18.73 12.78
C ALA A 36 -15.00 -18.09 11.82
N LEU A 37 -14.08 -18.86 11.23
CA LEU A 37 -13.14 -18.35 10.23
C LEU A 37 -13.85 -17.68 9.04
N LYS A 38 -14.91 -18.32 8.51
CA LYS A 38 -15.70 -17.76 7.41
C LYS A 38 -16.38 -16.44 7.77
N SER A 39 -16.72 -16.21 9.04
CA SER A 39 -17.33 -14.93 9.46
C SER A 39 -16.40 -13.73 9.29
N PHE A 40 -15.09 -13.95 9.27
CA PHE A 40 -14.06 -12.91 9.08
C PHE A 40 -13.61 -12.76 7.63
N VAL A 41 -14.21 -13.46 6.67
CA VAL A 41 -13.77 -13.44 5.26
C VAL A 41 -13.80 -12.03 4.64
N SER A 42 -14.71 -11.16 5.10
CA SER A 42 -14.82 -9.77 4.63
C SER A 42 -13.60 -8.91 4.95
N LEU A 43 -12.82 -9.29 5.97
CA LEU A 43 -11.60 -8.58 6.36
C LEU A 43 -10.39 -8.98 5.52
N ASN A 44 -10.56 -9.91 4.57
CA ASN A 44 -9.48 -10.50 3.77
C ASN A 44 -8.27 -10.94 4.63
N PRO A 45 -8.48 -11.73 5.70
CA PRO A 45 -7.45 -12.03 6.66
C PRO A 45 -6.35 -12.92 6.07
N LEU A 46 -5.15 -12.79 6.63
CA LEU A 46 -4.08 -13.77 6.50
C LEU A 46 -4.32 -14.89 7.52
N ILE A 47 -4.53 -16.12 7.06
CA ILE A 47 -4.85 -17.28 7.92
C ILE A 47 -3.60 -18.14 8.09
N LEU A 48 -3.02 -18.17 9.28
CA LEU A 48 -1.79 -18.90 9.59
C LEU A 48 -2.05 -20.06 10.56
N PHE A 49 -1.33 -21.16 10.38
CA PHE A 49 -1.44 -22.34 11.22
C PHE A 49 -0.08 -22.77 11.81
N SER A 50 0.01 -22.96 13.13
CA SER A 50 1.28 -23.30 13.79
C SER A 50 1.56 -24.80 13.99
N GLY A 51 0.89 -25.67 13.24
CA GLY A 51 1.15 -27.11 13.28
C GLY A 51 0.52 -27.80 14.48
N ASP A 52 0.96 -29.03 14.73
CA ASP A 52 0.40 -29.94 15.73
C ASP A 52 -1.06 -30.31 15.41
N VAL A 53 -1.22 -31.04 14.30
CA VAL A 53 -2.54 -31.43 13.78
C VAL A 53 -2.72 -32.94 13.66
N LEU A 54 -1.63 -33.69 13.47
CA LEU A 54 -1.75 -35.14 13.28
C LEU A 54 -2.01 -35.85 14.61
N ALA A 55 -1.44 -35.40 15.72
CA ALA A 55 -1.56 -36.04 17.02
C ALA A 55 -1.55 -35.00 18.15
N PRO A 56 -2.11 -35.32 19.34
CA PRO A 56 -2.74 -36.59 19.72
C PRO A 56 -4.27 -36.57 19.67
N SER A 57 -4.90 -37.54 19.01
CA SER A 57 -6.32 -37.83 19.21
C SER A 57 -6.66 -39.31 19.08
N ILE A 58 -7.80 -39.71 19.66
CA ILE A 58 -8.30 -41.08 19.53
C ILE A 58 -8.47 -41.41 18.05
N MET A 59 -9.04 -40.48 17.28
CA MET A 59 -9.23 -40.67 15.84
C MET A 59 -7.89 -40.80 15.12
N SER A 60 -6.89 -39.95 15.44
CA SER A 60 -5.59 -40.03 14.79
C SER A 60 -4.83 -41.33 15.04
N THR A 61 -5.14 -42.05 16.11
CA THR A 61 -4.60 -43.40 16.33
C THR A 61 -5.02 -44.39 15.22
N PHE A 62 -6.21 -44.19 14.63
CA PHE A 62 -6.73 -45.05 13.56
C PHE A 62 -6.45 -44.49 12.16
N THR A 63 -6.57 -43.18 11.99
CA THR A 63 -6.50 -42.50 10.68
C THR A 63 -5.15 -41.84 10.41
N LYS A 64 -4.24 -41.82 11.38
CA LYS A 64 -2.91 -41.19 11.29
C LYS A 64 -2.93 -39.73 10.81
N GLY A 65 -4.00 -39.01 11.17
CA GLY A 65 -4.18 -37.60 10.85
C GLY A 65 -4.96 -37.29 9.57
N GLU A 66 -5.26 -38.28 8.71
CA GLU A 66 -5.99 -38.09 7.44
C GLU A 66 -7.34 -37.34 7.61
N GLN A 67 -8.01 -37.56 8.74
CA GLN A 67 -9.28 -36.90 9.09
C GLN A 67 -9.19 -35.37 9.13
N MET A 68 -8.00 -34.79 9.33
CA MET A 68 -7.77 -33.35 9.42
C MET A 68 -7.61 -32.67 8.06
N VAL A 69 -7.21 -33.41 7.03
CA VAL A 69 -7.03 -32.87 5.67
C VAL A 69 -8.26 -32.09 5.18
N PRO A 70 -9.49 -32.63 5.19
CA PRO A 70 -10.66 -31.89 4.71
C PRO A 70 -10.97 -30.64 5.56
N VAL A 71 -10.70 -30.70 6.87
CA VAL A 71 -10.93 -29.58 7.79
C VAL A 71 -9.97 -28.43 7.49
N LEU A 72 -8.66 -28.70 7.43
CA LEU A 72 -7.65 -27.68 7.13
C LEU A 72 -7.85 -27.06 5.75
N ASN A 73 -8.22 -27.87 4.76
CA ASN A 73 -8.55 -27.39 3.42
C ASN A 73 -9.80 -26.50 3.40
N CYS A 74 -10.76 -26.71 4.31
CA CYS A 74 -11.92 -25.83 4.48
C CYS A 74 -11.56 -24.50 5.19
N CYS A 75 -10.55 -24.50 6.05
CA CYS A 75 -10.07 -23.31 6.75
C CYS A 75 -9.37 -22.29 5.83
N LYS A 76 -8.97 -22.70 4.61
CA LYS A 76 -8.24 -21.85 3.65
C LYS A 76 -6.98 -21.23 4.26
N VAL A 77 -6.19 -22.05 4.97
CA VAL A 77 -4.90 -21.65 5.52
C VAL A 77 -4.01 -21.14 4.39
N ASP A 78 -3.32 -20.03 4.63
CA ASP A 78 -2.37 -19.45 3.67
C ASP A 78 -0.99 -20.09 3.77
N CYS A 79 -0.58 -20.42 4.99
CA CYS A 79 0.71 -21.02 5.27
C CYS A 79 0.68 -21.69 6.65
N ALA A 80 1.35 -22.84 6.75
CA ALA A 80 1.50 -23.58 8.00
C ALA A 80 2.98 -23.84 8.32
N VAL A 81 3.29 -24.12 9.58
CA VAL A 81 4.60 -24.69 9.98
C VAL A 81 4.37 -26.07 10.59
N TYR A 82 5.37 -26.94 10.52
CA TYR A 82 5.29 -28.23 11.20
C TYR A 82 5.47 -28.08 12.71
N GLY A 83 4.60 -28.72 13.48
CA GLY A 83 4.74 -28.90 14.92
C GLY A 83 5.52 -30.17 15.26
N ASN A 84 5.80 -30.38 16.53
CA ASN A 84 6.54 -31.58 16.97
C ASN A 84 5.70 -32.86 16.85
N HIS A 85 4.39 -32.80 17.09
CA HIS A 85 3.50 -33.97 17.01
C HIS A 85 3.10 -34.34 15.59
N ASP A 86 3.41 -33.50 14.60
CA ASP A 86 3.23 -33.84 13.19
C ASP A 86 4.21 -34.94 12.72
N PHE A 87 5.25 -35.23 13.50
CA PHE A 87 6.21 -36.29 13.21
C PHE A 87 5.90 -37.63 13.90
N ASP A 88 4.87 -37.70 14.77
CA ASP A 88 4.58 -38.87 15.60
C ASP A 88 4.29 -40.14 14.78
N PHE A 89 3.76 -39.99 13.57
CA PHE A 89 3.48 -41.10 12.65
C PHE A 89 4.56 -41.32 11.59
N GLY A 90 5.70 -40.63 11.72
CA GLY A 90 6.83 -40.70 10.79
C GLY A 90 6.76 -39.69 9.64
N VAL A 91 7.92 -39.41 9.07
CA VAL A 91 8.13 -38.41 8.01
C VAL A 91 7.39 -38.77 6.73
N ASP A 92 7.29 -40.06 6.39
CA ASP A 92 6.57 -40.52 5.19
C ASP A 92 5.08 -40.19 5.27
N ASN A 93 4.46 -40.42 6.43
CA ASN A 93 3.05 -40.10 6.67
C ASN A 93 2.82 -38.58 6.61
N LEU A 94 3.71 -37.80 7.25
CA LEU A 94 3.65 -36.35 7.22
C LEU A 94 3.76 -35.80 5.80
N THR A 95 4.70 -36.33 5.01
CA THR A 95 4.93 -35.91 3.62
C THR A 95 3.72 -36.19 2.75
N GLU A 96 3.07 -37.35 2.92
CA GLU A 96 1.84 -37.69 2.20
C GLU A 96 0.66 -36.82 2.65
N PHE A 97 0.52 -36.58 3.96
CA PHE A 97 -0.49 -35.68 4.50
C PHE A 97 -0.33 -34.25 3.95
N ALA A 98 0.88 -33.71 3.96
CA ALA A 98 1.19 -32.37 3.47
C ALA A 98 0.80 -32.21 1.99
N LYS A 99 1.03 -33.23 1.14
CA LYS A 99 0.62 -33.24 -0.27
C LYS A 99 -0.89 -33.16 -0.48
N GLN A 100 -1.69 -33.63 0.49
CA GLN A 100 -3.15 -33.57 0.40
C GLN A 100 -3.73 -32.23 0.89
N THR A 101 -2.93 -31.42 1.58
CA THR A 101 -3.31 -30.07 1.99
C THR A 101 -3.10 -29.06 0.87
N LYS A 102 -3.91 -28.00 0.83
CA LYS A 102 -3.93 -26.99 -0.25
C LYS A 102 -3.07 -25.75 0.05
N PHE A 103 -2.14 -25.86 0.98
CA PHE A 103 -1.30 -24.76 1.43
C PHE A 103 0.13 -25.23 1.70
N PRO A 104 1.13 -24.34 1.57
CA PRO A 104 2.52 -24.70 1.81
C PRO A 104 2.80 -24.86 3.31
N TRP A 105 3.63 -25.84 3.62
CA TRP A 105 4.21 -26.06 4.94
C TRP A 105 5.64 -25.55 4.98
N LEU A 106 5.99 -24.82 6.03
CA LEU A 106 7.32 -24.25 6.20
C LEU A 106 8.18 -25.06 7.16
N MET A 107 9.45 -25.19 6.79
CA MET A 107 10.50 -25.74 7.63
C MET A 107 11.82 -25.06 7.27
N SER A 108 12.37 -24.23 8.15
CA SER A 108 13.64 -23.52 7.89
C SER A 108 14.83 -24.06 8.70
N ASN A 109 14.56 -24.84 9.74
CA ASN A 109 15.55 -25.22 10.75
C ASN A 109 15.81 -26.73 10.86
N VAL A 110 15.16 -27.56 10.05
CA VAL A 110 15.33 -29.02 10.09
C VAL A 110 15.74 -29.54 8.72
N ILE A 111 16.94 -30.12 8.66
CA ILE A 111 17.55 -30.66 7.44
C ILE A 111 17.65 -32.17 7.60
N ASP A 112 17.26 -32.90 6.57
CA ASP A 112 17.48 -34.32 6.44
C ASP A 112 18.96 -34.58 6.13
N ASN A 113 19.63 -35.33 7.01
CA ASN A 113 21.05 -35.64 6.88
C ASN A 113 21.37 -36.57 5.69
N GLU A 114 20.41 -37.35 5.21
CA GLU A 114 20.61 -38.25 4.08
C GLU A 114 20.53 -37.51 2.75
N THR A 115 19.55 -36.61 2.61
CA THR A 115 19.29 -35.88 1.36
C THR A 115 19.91 -34.48 1.32
N GLY A 116 20.28 -33.91 2.47
CA GLY A 116 20.75 -32.54 2.60
C GLY A 116 19.67 -31.47 2.33
N LYS A 117 18.40 -31.88 2.25
CA LYS A 117 17.25 -31.00 1.99
C LYS A 117 16.45 -30.75 3.26
N LEU A 118 15.53 -29.79 3.21
CA LEU A 118 14.57 -29.57 4.28
C LEU A 118 13.69 -30.80 4.47
N LEU A 119 13.42 -31.14 5.74
CA LEU A 119 12.65 -32.33 6.09
C LEU A 119 11.18 -32.21 5.63
N ALA A 120 10.57 -33.34 5.28
CA ALA A 120 9.16 -33.46 4.89
C ALA A 120 8.73 -32.50 3.75
N ASP A 121 9.63 -32.25 2.78
CA ASP A 121 9.41 -31.35 1.65
C ASP A 121 8.97 -29.92 2.04
N GLY A 122 9.34 -29.45 3.24
CA GLY A 122 9.01 -28.10 3.71
C GLY A 122 9.68 -26.99 2.90
N GLU A 123 8.97 -25.88 2.70
CA GLU A 123 9.54 -24.65 2.12
C GLU A 123 10.29 -23.84 3.21
N GLU A 124 11.43 -23.25 2.90
CA GLU A 124 12.19 -22.43 3.88
C GLU A 124 11.40 -21.19 4.31
N PHE A 125 10.75 -20.54 3.35
CA PHE A 125 9.90 -19.38 3.57
C PHE A 125 8.88 -19.23 2.42
N ARG A 126 7.79 -18.51 2.69
CA ARG A 126 6.79 -18.16 1.67
C ARG A 126 6.51 -16.66 1.67
N ILE A 127 6.54 -16.05 0.49
CA ILE A 127 6.10 -14.67 0.30
C ILE A 127 4.61 -14.68 -0.09
N LEU A 128 3.79 -13.99 0.71
CA LEU A 128 2.36 -13.84 0.45
C LEU A 128 2.07 -12.36 0.16
N GLU A 129 1.63 -12.06 -1.06
CA GLU A 129 1.18 -10.70 -1.40
C GLU A 129 -0.26 -10.50 -0.93
N ARG A 130 -0.44 -9.64 0.07
CA ARG A 130 -1.74 -9.16 0.55
C ARG A 130 -1.78 -7.64 0.37
N SER A 131 -2.92 -7.13 -0.10
CA SER A 131 -3.18 -5.69 -0.35
C SER A 131 -2.57 -5.05 -1.61
N GLY A 132 -2.33 -5.83 -2.68
CA GLY A 132 -2.00 -5.27 -4.00
C GLY A 132 -0.63 -4.59 -4.09
N LYS A 133 -0.37 -3.87 -5.18
CA LYS A 133 0.93 -3.23 -5.43
C LYS A 133 1.03 -1.91 -4.66
N LYS A 134 2.17 -1.64 -4.03
CA LYS A 134 2.43 -0.36 -3.35
C LYS A 134 3.05 0.62 -4.33
N VAL A 135 2.51 1.83 -4.40
CA VAL A 135 3.01 2.90 -5.25
C VAL A 135 3.25 4.18 -4.47
N SER A 136 4.19 4.99 -4.95
CA SER A 136 4.51 6.31 -4.42
C SER A 136 4.67 7.29 -5.57
N GLY A 137 4.18 8.52 -5.41
CA GLY A 137 4.24 9.56 -6.44
C GLY A 137 3.33 9.33 -7.65
N VAL A 138 2.54 8.26 -7.67
CA VAL A 138 1.48 8.01 -8.66
C VAL A 138 0.19 7.66 -7.91
N SER A 139 -0.94 8.11 -8.44
CA SER A 139 -2.26 7.63 -8.04
C SER A 139 -3.05 7.19 -9.27
N PHE A 140 -3.86 6.15 -9.12
CA PHE A 140 -4.69 5.64 -10.20
C PHE A 140 -5.93 4.91 -9.69
N ALA A 141 -6.96 4.87 -10.55
CA ALA A 141 -8.13 4.06 -10.34
C ALA A 141 -8.00 2.71 -11.06
N PHE A 142 -8.43 1.64 -10.40
CA PHE A 142 -8.30 0.26 -10.84
C PHE A 142 -9.66 -0.44 -10.86
N ASP A 143 -10.03 -1.01 -12.01
CA ASP A 143 -11.23 -1.82 -12.18
C ASP A 143 -10.85 -3.31 -12.33
N PRO A 144 -11.10 -4.16 -11.31
CA PRO A 144 -10.77 -5.57 -11.36
C PRO A 144 -11.61 -6.38 -12.36
N LYS A 145 -12.78 -5.87 -12.79
CA LYS A 145 -13.71 -6.59 -13.67
C LYS A 145 -13.26 -6.54 -15.14
N LYS A 146 -12.43 -5.56 -15.51
CA LYS A 146 -11.91 -5.40 -16.87
C LYS A 146 -10.80 -6.43 -17.19
N PRO A 147 -10.60 -6.77 -18.48
CA PRO A 147 -9.54 -7.70 -18.89
C PRO A 147 -8.14 -7.13 -18.59
N PRO A 148 -7.11 -7.99 -18.41
CA PRO A 148 -5.73 -7.56 -18.23
C PRO A 148 -5.29 -6.53 -19.29
N GLY A 149 -4.58 -5.49 -18.88
CA GLY A 149 -4.17 -4.38 -19.75
C GLY A 149 -5.22 -3.26 -19.92
N GLN A 150 -6.48 -3.49 -19.54
CA GLN A 150 -7.56 -2.49 -19.62
C GLN A 150 -8.14 -2.10 -18.25
N ARG A 151 -7.52 -2.57 -17.17
CA ARG A 151 -8.00 -2.38 -15.78
C ARG A 151 -7.75 -0.99 -15.22
N ILE A 152 -6.87 -0.22 -15.86
CA ILE A 152 -6.55 1.15 -15.45
C ILE A 152 -6.97 2.06 -16.59
N ASP A 153 -7.81 3.03 -16.27
CA ASP A 153 -8.19 4.06 -17.23
C ASP A 153 -7.19 5.22 -17.14
N PRO A 154 -6.49 5.57 -18.24
CA PRO A 154 -5.50 6.65 -18.24
C PRO A 154 -6.02 7.99 -17.71
N GLN A 155 -7.33 8.25 -17.80
CA GLN A 155 -7.92 9.50 -17.32
C GLN A 155 -7.85 9.66 -15.79
N PHE A 156 -7.76 8.55 -15.05
CA PHE A 156 -7.68 8.56 -13.58
C PHE A 156 -6.26 8.43 -13.06
N VAL A 157 -5.25 8.43 -13.95
CA VAL A 157 -3.85 8.33 -13.55
C VAL A 157 -3.29 9.73 -13.31
N ARG A 158 -2.73 9.96 -12.13
CA ARG A 158 -2.03 11.19 -11.77
C ARG A 158 -0.61 10.88 -11.31
N ILE A 159 0.34 11.71 -11.72
CA ILE A 159 1.74 11.65 -11.29
C ILE A 159 2.00 12.87 -10.40
N GLY A 160 2.22 12.63 -9.11
CA GLY A 160 2.15 13.67 -8.09
C GLY A 160 0.74 14.26 -8.04
N ASP A 161 0.65 15.57 -8.24
CA ASP A 161 -0.62 16.31 -8.22
C ASP A 161 -1.16 16.59 -9.64
N GLU A 162 -0.43 16.17 -10.69
CA GLU A 162 -0.74 16.45 -12.10
C GLU A 162 -1.31 15.20 -12.82
N PRO A 163 -2.22 15.36 -13.80
CA PRO A 163 -2.68 14.25 -14.63
C PRO A 163 -1.54 13.67 -15.48
N LEU A 164 -1.66 12.40 -15.86
CA LEU A 164 -0.67 11.72 -16.71
C LEU A 164 -0.57 12.38 -18.11
N ASP A 165 0.63 12.84 -18.46
CA ASP A 165 0.97 13.29 -19.81
C ASP A 165 1.78 12.21 -20.55
N LYS A 166 1.21 11.66 -21.61
CA LYS A 166 1.85 10.59 -22.40
C LYS A 166 3.06 11.06 -23.22
N ASN A 167 3.20 12.36 -23.45
CA ASN A 167 4.33 12.92 -24.20
C ASN A 167 5.53 13.23 -23.30
N GLN A 168 5.33 13.19 -21.97
CA GLN A 168 6.37 13.48 -21.01
C GLN A 168 7.18 12.22 -20.66
N LYS A 169 8.50 12.38 -20.51
CA LYS A 169 9.36 11.33 -19.97
C LYS A 169 9.35 11.37 -18.44
N TYR A 170 9.02 10.25 -17.82
CA TYR A 170 9.02 10.09 -16.37
C TYR A 170 10.23 9.27 -15.90
N ARG A 171 10.63 9.50 -14.65
CA ARG A 171 11.63 8.69 -13.96
C ARG A 171 10.92 7.82 -12.94
N LEU A 172 11.28 6.54 -12.90
CA LEU A 172 10.74 5.55 -11.98
C LEU A 172 11.86 5.00 -11.11
N VAL A 173 11.57 4.80 -9.83
CA VAL A 173 12.41 4.01 -8.92
C VAL A 173 11.68 2.71 -8.64
N THR A 174 12.34 1.59 -8.87
CA THR A 174 11.77 0.25 -8.66
C THR A 174 12.84 -0.72 -8.18
N LYS A 175 12.43 -1.91 -7.72
CA LYS A 175 13.35 -2.98 -7.34
C LYS A 175 14.06 -3.52 -8.59
N ASN A 176 15.34 -3.90 -8.46
CA ASN A 176 16.12 -4.50 -9.54
C ASN A 176 15.40 -5.70 -10.19
N TYR A 177 14.72 -6.53 -9.39
CA TYR A 177 13.89 -7.64 -9.87
C TYR A 177 12.83 -7.21 -10.91
N LEU A 178 12.10 -6.12 -10.66
CA LEU A 178 11.09 -5.62 -11.59
C LEU A 178 11.72 -4.93 -12.81
N ALA A 179 12.85 -4.23 -12.62
CA ALA A 179 13.58 -3.59 -13.72
C ALA A 179 14.08 -4.63 -14.75
N GLN A 180 14.40 -5.85 -14.31
CA GLN A 180 14.76 -6.97 -15.18
C GLN A 180 13.54 -7.60 -15.90
N GLY A 181 12.36 -6.99 -15.83
CA GLY A 181 11.12 -7.41 -16.48
C GLY A 181 10.52 -8.69 -15.93
N LYS A 182 10.73 -8.96 -14.65
CA LYS A 182 10.00 -10.03 -13.93
C LYS A 182 8.56 -9.58 -13.65
N ASP A 183 7.69 -10.51 -13.27
CA ASP A 183 6.26 -10.25 -12.98
C ASP A 183 5.47 -9.56 -14.10
N GLY A 184 5.87 -9.76 -15.37
CA GLY A 184 5.21 -9.16 -16.53
C GLY A 184 5.56 -7.69 -16.78
N TYR A 185 6.58 -7.15 -16.10
CA TYR A 185 7.07 -5.79 -16.32
C TYR A 185 8.14 -5.72 -17.45
N ASP A 186 7.96 -6.48 -18.53
CA ASP A 186 8.92 -6.57 -19.63
C ASP A 186 9.28 -5.20 -20.25
N VAL A 187 8.33 -4.26 -20.20
CA VAL A 187 8.51 -2.85 -20.58
C VAL A 187 9.73 -2.18 -19.94
N PHE A 188 10.13 -2.59 -18.72
CA PHE A 188 11.27 -1.97 -18.04
C PHE A 188 12.64 -2.45 -18.54
N LYS A 189 12.72 -3.58 -19.24
CA LYS A 189 14.00 -4.08 -19.81
C LYS A 189 14.58 -3.12 -20.85
N GLU A 190 13.71 -2.41 -21.55
CA GLU A 190 14.06 -1.49 -22.64
C GLU A 190 14.35 -0.06 -22.12
N CYS A 191 14.12 0.19 -20.83
CA CYS A 191 14.28 1.51 -20.23
C CYS A 191 15.75 1.80 -19.87
N GLU A 192 16.16 3.06 -20.02
CA GLU A 192 17.49 3.52 -19.60
C GLU A 192 17.62 3.48 -18.07
N VAL A 193 18.67 2.80 -17.59
CA VAL A 193 18.99 2.74 -16.15
C VAL A 193 19.80 3.96 -15.76
N LEU A 194 19.17 4.89 -15.03
CA LEU A 194 19.81 6.15 -14.61
C LEU A 194 20.71 6.00 -13.38
N LEU A 195 20.39 5.07 -12.48
CA LEU A 195 21.14 4.82 -11.25
C LEU A 195 21.12 3.32 -10.97
N ARG A 196 22.30 2.73 -10.77
CA ARG A 196 22.43 1.30 -10.47
C ARG A 196 22.36 1.03 -8.96
N GLU A 197 22.15 -0.23 -8.61
CA GLU A 197 22.01 -0.67 -7.22
C GLU A 197 23.26 -0.34 -6.38
N ASP A 198 24.46 -0.53 -6.96
CA ASP A 198 25.76 -0.25 -6.35
C ASP A 198 26.03 1.25 -6.13
N GLU A 199 25.34 2.12 -6.87
CA GLU A 199 25.43 3.57 -6.74
C GLU A 199 24.33 4.16 -5.83
N SER A 200 23.34 3.34 -5.47
CA SER A 200 22.20 3.76 -4.66
C SER A 200 22.46 3.58 -3.17
N PRO A 201 22.00 4.51 -2.31
CA PRO A 201 22.10 4.31 -0.87
C PRO A 201 21.23 3.13 -0.45
N GLU A 202 21.74 2.30 0.45
CA GLU A 202 20.96 1.23 1.06
C GLU A 202 19.66 1.79 1.67
N LEU A 203 18.56 1.06 1.51
CA LEU A 203 17.25 1.49 1.99
C LEU A 203 17.26 1.82 3.50
N CYS A 204 17.95 1.00 4.30
CA CYS A 204 18.11 1.23 5.74
C CYS A 204 18.75 2.60 6.01
N THR A 205 19.81 2.94 5.29
CA THR A 205 20.50 4.23 5.40
C THR A 205 19.61 5.39 4.94
N ALA A 206 18.86 5.21 3.85
CA ALA A 206 17.92 6.22 3.36
C ALA A 206 16.81 6.52 4.39
N VAL A 207 16.27 5.48 5.04
CA VAL A 207 15.26 5.60 6.10
C VAL A 207 15.84 6.28 7.34
N GLN A 208 17.04 5.88 7.78
CA GLN A 208 17.72 6.53 8.91
C GLN A 208 17.97 8.02 8.64
N ASN A 209 18.46 8.37 7.44
CA ASN A 209 18.67 9.75 7.03
C ASN A 209 17.37 10.55 7.01
N HIS A 210 16.26 9.94 6.58
CA HIS A 210 14.94 10.56 6.61
C HIS A 210 14.50 10.91 8.05
N PHE A 211 14.60 9.96 8.99
CA PHE A 211 14.27 10.22 10.39
C PHE A 211 15.19 11.27 11.03
N GLN A 212 16.48 11.27 10.66
CA GLN A 212 17.40 12.30 11.12
C GLN A 212 17.01 13.69 10.60
N ALA A 213 16.59 13.81 9.34
CA ALA A 213 16.09 15.05 8.78
C ALA A 213 14.79 15.52 9.48
N VAL A 214 13.88 14.61 9.81
CA VAL A 214 12.67 14.92 10.61
C VAL A 214 13.04 15.44 12.00
N ARG A 215 14.02 14.82 12.68
CA ARG A 215 14.51 15.28 14.00
C ARG A 215 15.10 16.69 13.95
N ILE A 216 15.79 17.03 12.86
CA ILE A 216 16.33 18.38 12.65
C ILE A 216 15.20 19.39 12.46
N LEU A 217 14.22 19.06 11.62
CA LEU A 217 13.08 19.94 11.31
C LEU A 217 12.14 20.18 12.51
N THR A 218 11.97 19.16 13.34
CA THR A 218 11.17 19.24 14.58
C THR A 218 11.92 19.91 15.74
N GLY A 219 13.18 20.33 15.54
CA GLY A 219 14.00 21.00 16.55
C GLY A 219 14.56 20.06 17.63
N VAL A 220 14.40 18.75 17.49
CA VAL A 220 14.93 17.74 18.42
C VAL A 220 16.44 17.56 18.27
N ALA A 221 16.97 17.78 17.07
CA ALA A 221 18.40 17.70 16.76
C ALA A 221 18.89 18.98 16.08
N HIS A 222 20.14 19.36 16.33
CA HIS A 222 20.75 20.52 15.70
C HIS A 222 21.51 20.09 14.43
N PRO A 223 21.33 20.78 13.29
CA PRO A 223 22.06 20.47 12.09
C PRO A 223 23.54 20.82 12.26
N ARG A 224 24.44 19.95 11.80
CA ARG A 224 25.88 20.23 11.79
C ARG A 224 26.28 21.22 10.69
N THR A 225 25.46 21.36 9.66
CA THR A 225 25.68 22.20 8.49
C THR A 225 24.40 22.96 8.14
N HIS A 226 24.53 24.10 7.45
CA HIS A 226 23.36 24.84 6.94
C HIS A 226 22.63 24.13 5.79
N HIS A 227 23.25 23.10 5.19
CA HIS A 227 22.67 22.35 4.08
C HIS A 227 21.99 21.09 4.60
N ARG A 228 20.70 20.94 4.28
CA ARG A 228 19.93 19.72 4.53
C ARG A 228 19.15 19.30 3.29
N GLN A 229 18.87 18.00 3.19
CA GLN A 229 17.96 17.48 2.18
C GLN A 229 16.53 17.94 2.49
N SER A 230 15.81 18.34 1.45
CA SER A 230 14.38 18.67 1.54
C SER A 230 13.55 17.42 1.74
N LEU A 231 12.54 17.51 2.60
CA LEU A 231 11.59 16.41 2.81
C LEU A 231 10.42 16.44 1.82
N VAL A 232 10.20 17.56 1.11
CA VAL A 232 9.21 17.62 0.03
C VAL A 232 9.66 16.76 -1.15
N CYS A 233 8.79 15.85 -1.60
CA CYS A 233 9.00 15.10 -2.83
C CYS A 233 9.13 16.04 -4.04
N LEU A 234 10.03 15.71 -4.97
CA LEU A 234 10.29 16.53 -6.17
C LEU A 234 9.05 16.81 -7.02
N SER A 235 8.11 15.85 -7.09
CA SER A 235 6.84 16.02 -7.81
C SER A 235 5.99 17.15 -7.23
N ARG A 236 5.77 17.16 -5.91
CA ARG A 236 5.07 18.24 -5.21
C ARG A 236 5.80 19.58 -5.32
N ARG A 237 7.14 19.54 -5.27
CA ARG A 237 7.94 20.77 -5.45
C ARG A 237 7.73 21.40 -6.82
N HIS A 238 7.73 20.62 -7.91
CA HIS A 238 7.48 21.18 -9.25
C HIS A 238 6.07 21.76 -9.38
N SER A 239 5.05 21.08 -8.86
CA SER A 239 3.68 21.60 -8.84
C SER A 239 3.58 22.92 -8.05
N LEU A 240 4.22 22.99 -6.88
CA LEU A 240 4.29 24.22 -6.08
C LEU A 240 5.03 25.35 -6.79
N VAL A 241 6.11 25.05 -7.53
CA VAL A 241 6.85 26.05 -8.28
C VAL A 241 6.05 26.57 -9.47
N ARG A 242 5.40 25.69 -10.25
CA ARG A 242 4.52 26.08 -11.35
C ARG A 242 3.36 26.96 -10.89
N THR A 243 2.69 26.57 -9.81
CA THR A 243 1.63 27.40 -9.20
C THR A 243 2.15 28.75 -8.69
N CYS A 244 3.43 28.86 -8.31
CA CYS A 244 4.05 30.16 -8.01
C CYS A 244 4.37 30.98 -9.27
N GLU A 245 4.75 30.33 -10.38
CA GLU A 245 5.08 30.98 -11.66
C GLU A 245 3.85 31.49 -12.41
N ASP A 246 2.73 30.74 -12.37
CA ASP A 246 1.46 31.13 -12.99
C ASP A 246 0.85 32.38 -12.31
N VAL A 247 1.19 32.63 -11.05
CA VAL A 247 0.80 33.84 -10.30
C VAL A 247 1.88 34.93 -10.51
N THR A 248 1.84 35.57 -11.68
CA THR A 248 2.76 36.66 -12.06
C THR A 248 2.47 38.00 -11.34
N THR A 249 2.26 37.98 -10.03
CA THR A 249 2.37 39.18 -9.19
C THR A 249 3.52 39.00 -8.22
N LYS A 250 4.63 39.71 -8.45
CA LYS A 250 5.78 39.75 -7.54
C LYS A 250 5.30 39.90 -6.09
N PRO A 251 5.79 39.09 -5.13
CA PRO A 251 5.46 39.30 -3.73
C PRO A 251 5.97 40.69 -3.31
N PRO A 252 5.20 41.48 -2.54
CA PRO A 252 5.64 42.81 -2.17
C PRO A 252 6.87 42.70 -1.27
N LEU A 253 7.96 43.36 -1.67
CA LEU A 253 9.13 43.59 -0.84
C LEU A 253 8.67 44.19 0.50
N LYS A 254 8.80 43.43 1.59
CA LYS A 254 8.52 43.91 2.95
C LYS A 254 9.52 45.03 3.31
N ARG A 255 9.11 46.29 3.13
CA ARG A 255 9.64 47.40 3.93
C ARG A 255 8.72 47.60 5.13
N GLY A 256 9.32 47.57 6.31
CA GLY A 256 8.62 47.61 7.59
C GLY A 256 7.76 48.87 7.72
N LEU A 257 6.45 48.65 7.87
CA LEU A 257 5.52 49.62 8.42
C LEU A 257 4.71 48.90 9.49
N SER A 258 4.79 49.41 10.72
CA SER A 258 3.97 48.95 11.83
C SER A 258 2.52 49.37 11.57
N LEU A 259 1.67 48.39 11.29
CA LEU A 259 0.23 48.57 11.22
C LEU A 259 -0.45 47.75 12.32
N ASP A 260 -1.45 48.39 12.93
CA ASP A 260 -2.15 47.97 14.13
C ASP A 260 -2.82 46.61 14.03
N ALA A 261 -2.89 45.93 15.18
CA ALA A 261 -3.31 44.54 15.33
C ALA A 261 -4.78 44.25 14.90
N SER A 262 -5.63 45.27 14.77
CA SER A 262 -7.04 45.09 14.37
C SER A 262 -7.24 44.90 12.85
N ALA A 263 -6.33 45.42 12.01
CA ALA A 263 -6.38 45.27 10.56
C ALA A 263 -6.00 43.85 10.08
N ARG A 264 -5.49 42.99 10.98
CA ARG A 264 -5.05 41.62 10.65
C ARG A 264 -6.19 40.60 10.55
N ARG A 265 -7.38 40.88 11.07
CA ARG A 265 -8.47 39.88 11.14
C ARG A 265 -9.23 39.70 9.82
N GLY A 266 -9.10 40.61 8.86
CA GLY A 266 -9.85 40.58 7.59
C GLY A 266 -9.12 39.96 6.39
N LEU A 267 -7.84 39.62 6.49
CA LEU A 267 -6.99 39.19 5.36
C LEU A 267 -6.56 37.71 5.43
N PHE A 268 -7.25 36.88 6.20
CA PHE A 268 -6.88 35.47 6.41
C PHE A 268 -7.33 34.50 5.29
N ARG A 269 -7.80 35.00 4.15
CA ARG A 269 -8.11 34.15 2.98
C ARG A 269 -6.98 34.28 1.97
N GLN A 270 -6.29 33.17 1.74
CA GLN A 270 -5.14 32.97 0.82
C GLN A 270 -3.76 33.30 1.41
N ARG A 271 -3.38 32.67 2.52
CA ARG A 271 -1.95 32.41 2.75
C ARG A 271 -1.52 31.27 1.83
N GLN A 272 -0.64 31.54 0.89
CA GLN A 272 -0.01 30.52 0.03
C GLN A 272 0.81 29.56 0.91
N THR A 273 0.66 28.26 0.72
CA THR A 273 1.44 27.24 1.43
C THR A 273 2.90 27.36 1.05
N SER A 274 3.77 27.68 2.00
CA SER A 274 5.20 27.73 1.74
C SER A 274 5.81 26.33 1.68
N LEU A 275 6.98 26.20 1.06
CA LEU A 275 7.76 24.96 1.09
C LEU A 275 8.04 24.49 2.53
N GLU A 276 8.27 25.41 3.45
CA GLU A 276 8.50 25.12 4.87
C GLU A 276 7.23 24.56 5.54
N ASP A 277 6.05 25.12 5.23
CA ASP A 277 4.77 24.63 5.75
C ASP A 277 4.51 23.18 5.28
N VAL A 278 4.81 22.87 4.01
CA VAL A 278 4.66 21.52 3.45
C VAL A 278 5.68 20.55 4.06
N GLU A 279 6.91 20.98 4.27
CA GLU A 279 7.92 20.15 4.96
C GLU A 279 7.48 19.81 6.38
N HIS A 280 6.93 20.77 7.10
CA HIS A 280 6.43 20.56 8.44
C HIS A 280 5.23 19.59 8.48
N GLU A 281 4.35 19.62 7.47
CA GLU A 281 3.27 18.65 7.33
C GLU A 281 3.78 17.23 6.99
N THR A 282 4.86 17.10 6.21
CA THR A 282 5.52 15.81 5.96
C THR A 282 6.27 15.27 7.18
N CYS A 283 6.67 16.11 8.14
CA CYS A 283 7.28 15.67 9.39
C CYS A 283 6.28 15.02 10.37
N LYS A 284 4.97 15.12 10.12
CA LYS A 284 3.97 14.39 10.90
C LYS A 284 4.05 12.91 10.55
N MET A 285 4.73 12.15 11.42
CA MET A 285 4.92 10.69 11.31
C MET A 285 3.64 9.89 11.59
N GLU A 286 2.48 10.54 11.58
CA GLU A 286 1.18 9.89 11.74
C GLU A 286 0.93 9.00 10.50
N PRO A 287 0.43 7.77 10.68
CA PRO A 287 0.04 6.93 9.55
C PRO A 287 -1.09 7.64 8.78
N LYS A 288 -0.85 7.95 7.51
CA LYS A 288 -1.82 8.59 6.61
C LYS A 288 -2.17 7.66 5.46
N VAL A 289 -3.46 7.56 5.15
CA VAL A 289 -3.91 6.88 3.93
C VAL A 289 -4.03 7.90 2.81
N GLU A 290 -3.17 7.76 1.81
CA GLU A 290 -3.15 8.69 0.67
C GLU A 290 -4.07 8.26 -0.49
N ASN A 291 -4.82 7.17 -0.34
CA ASN A 291 -5.77 6.66 -1.33
C ASN A 291 -5.21 6.61 -2.77
N ARG A 292 -3.91 6.29 -2.90
CA ARG A 292 -3.22 6.33 -4.19
C ARG A 292 -3.74 5.27 -5.17
N ILE A 293 -4.32 4.19 -4.67
CA ILE A 293 -4.96 3.16 -5.50
C ILE A 293 -6.41 3.08 -5.09
N VAL A 294 -7.31 3.38 -6.02
CA VAL A 294 -8.76 3.36 -5.77
C VAL A 294 -9.38 2.24 -6.59
N ILE A 295 -10.11 1.34 -5.93
CA ILE A 295 -10.82 0.26 -6.63
C ILE A 295 -12.18 0.79 -7.09
N LEU A 296 -12.39 0.85 -8.40
CA LEU A 296 -13.66 1.24 -9.02
C LEU A 296 -14.66 0.08 -8.88
N THR A 297 -15.48 0.12 -7.84
CA THR A 297 -16.52 -0.88 -7.59
C THR A 297 -17.92 -0.41 -8.02
N GLU A 298 -18.17 0.91 -8.11
CA GLU A 298 -19.45 1.53 -8.48
C GLU A 298 -19.27 2.90 -9.21
N GLU A 299 -20.24 3.31 -10.04
CA GLU A 299 -20.24 4.59 -10.77
C GLU A 299 -20.18 5.83 -9.84
N GLN A 300 -20.61 5.69 -8.59
CA GLN A 300 -20.56 6.76 -7.59
C GLN A 300 -19.11 7.07 -7.11
N VAL A 301 -18.19 6.11 -7.16
CA VAL A 301 -16.79 6.29 -6.75
C VAL A 301 -16.03 7.18 -7.73
N VAL A 302 -16.40 7.16 -9.01
CA VAL A 302 -15.82 8.04 -10.03
C VAL A 302 -16.14 9.51 -9.72
N LYS A 303 -17.40 9.83 -9.40
CA LYS A 303 -17.79 11.19 -8.97
C LYS A 303 -17.05 11.61 -7.70
N LYS A 304 -16.95 10.71 -6.72
CA LYS A 304 -16.24 10.99 -5.47
C LYS A 304 -14.73 11.19 -5.65
N PHE A 305 -14.10 10.50 -6.59
CA PHE A 305 -12.69 10.70 -6.94
C PHE A 305 -12.43 12.12 -7.49
N TRP A 306 -13.40 12.69 -8.21
CA TRP A 306 -13.36 14.09 -8.61
C TRP A 306 -13.70 15.06 -7.46
N GLU A 307 -14.70 14.75 -6.63
CA GLU A 307 -15.12 15.61 -5.50
C GLU A 307 -14.09 15.66 -4.36
N ASP A 308 -13.43 14.55 -4.01
CA ASP A 308 -12.35 14.52 -2.99
C ASP A 308 -11.01 15.05 -3.56
N SER A 309 -10.90 15.20 -4.90
CA SER A 309 -9.79 15.90 -5.54
C SER A 309 -9.89 17.43 -5.42
N ASP A 310 -11.02 17.97 -4.93
CA ASP A 310 -11.24 19.39 -4.69
C ASP A 310 -10.61 19.88 -3.36
N LEU A 311 -9.30 19.68 -3.23
CA LEU A 311 -8.44 20.72 -2.66
C LEU A 311 -8.17 21.76 -3.76
N HIS A 312 -9.23 22.43 -4.22
CA HIS A 312 -9.15 23.49 -5.23
C HIS A 312 -8.47 24.74 -4.66
N PRO A 313 -7.69 25.46 -5.49
CA PRO A 313 -8.33 26.61 -6.10
C PRO A 313 -7.92 26.77 -7.57
N LEU A 314 -8.69 26.19 -8.47
CA LEU A 314 -8.83 26.71 -9.83
C LEU A 314 -10.30 26.57 -10.22
N ARG A 315 -11.15 27.46 -9.68
CA ARG A 315 -12.28 27.91 -10.47
C ARG A 315 -11.67 28.69 -11.63
N LEU A 316 -11.70 28.10 -12.82
CA LEU A 316 -11.71 28.89 -14.05
C LEU A 316 -12.78 29.96 -13.84
N VAL A 317 -12.33 31.20 -13.70
CA VAL A 317 -13.22 32.34 -13.92
C VAL A 317 -13.54 32.24 -15.40
N GLU A 318 -14.68 31.65 -15.74
CA GLU A 318 -15.33 31.96 -16.99
C GLU A 318 -15.68 33.44 -16.91
N GLU A 319 -14.75 34.30 -17.34
CA GLU A 319 -15.13 35.60 -17.88
C GLU A 319 -15.97 35.27 -19.11
N VAL A 320 -17.28 35.23 -18.90
CA VAL A 320 -18.25 35.45 -19.96
C VAL A 320 -17.96 36.85 -20.47
N ILE A 321 -17.08 36.93 -21.48
CA ILE A 321 -17.03 38.09 -22.35
C ILE A 321 -18.36 38.04 -23.10
N GLU A 322 -19.33 38.84 -22.68
CA GLU A 322 -20.49 39.16 -23.50
C GLU A 322 -19.93 39.83 -24.78
N GLU A 323 -19.85 39.06 -25.86
CA GLU A 323 -19.70 39.64 -27.20
C GLU A 323 -20.93 40.51 -27.45
N GLU A 324 -20.77 41.83 -27.37
CA GLU A 324 -21.80 42.74 -27.87
C GLU A 324 -22.04 42.45 -29.36
N PRO A 325 -23.29 42.20 -29.77
CA PRO A 325 -23.60 41.87 -31.15
C PRO A 325 -23.35 43.09 -32.05
N SER A 326 -22.54 42.86 -33.08
CA SER A 326 -22.31 43.78 -34.19
C SER A 326 -23.62 44.15 -34.88
N THR A 327 -24.19 45.30 -34.50
CA THR A 327 -25.29 45.93 -35.23
C THR A 327 -24.77 47.10 -36.04
N GLY A 328 -24.13 46.77 -37.16
CA GLY A 328 -23.94 47.73 -38.25
C GLY A 328 -25.14 47.68 -39.20
N SER A 329 -25.99 48.70 -39.18
CA SER A 329 -26.75 49.13 -40.36
C SER A 329 -27.28 50.55 -40.22
N PHE A 330 -26.71 51.46 -41.02
CA PHE A 330 -27.39 52.42 -41.91
C PHE A 330 -28.64 53.19 -41.41
N GLU A 331 -28.55 54.52 -41.28
CA GLU A 331 -28.94 55.57 -42.28
C GLU A 331 -29.48 56.88 -41.64
N LYS A 332 -29.04 58.01 -42.21
CA LYS A 332 -29.73 59.33 -42.41
C LYS A 332 -30.30 60.04 -41.16
N ASN A 333 -30.01 61.31 -40.87
CA ASN A 333 -29.72 62.52 -41.67
C ASN A 333 -28.85 63.49 -40.88
#